data_AF-A0A353RMI5-F1
#
_entry.id   AF-A0A353RMI5-F1
#
_cell.length_a   1.000
_cell.length_b   1.000
_cell.length_c   1.000
_cell.angle_alpha   90.00
_cell.angle_beta   90.00
_cell.angle_gamma   90.00
#
_symmetry.space_group_name_H-M   'P 1'
#
loop_
_entity.id
_entity.type
_entity.pdbx_description
1 polymer ?
#
loop_
_entity_poly.entity_id
_entity_poly.type
_entity_poly.pdbx_seq_one_letter_code
_entity_poly.pdbx_strand_id
1 'polypeptide(L)'
;MKYPVNTFLYLLLLLFILSCGNDPVVTPEPEPKPEPPATIMNGITWSPELPDADRELTIWFKASSGSPLYNYTGEVYIHIGVVSEGTWKYVPAGWDENIAKCRMTKVADEPSTWSIKLSPSIRQWFGSGETPVNKIGIVIRSADGQKKGVENDTFISGITDSKYKPFQPGAIKAGAMPAGLQQGINIVNNSTVTLVLYDKDKYGARRDFAHVVGDFNNWTLSNDDKSQMFRDDAAGCWWITLSGLDPAKEYGFQYYVGNSGKDPIRVADPYSRKILDPDNDHYIPAATYPNLKTYPAGAIGIISVFKIAEEQYNWQVTDFTKPSRDNLVIYELLLRDFTQSGDLNGAMEKLDYLQSLGVNAIELMPVQEFDGNDSWGYNPAFFFAMDKAYGTDRMYKEFIDECHKRGIAVILDVVYNHA
;
A
#
# COMPACT_ATOMS: atom_id res chain seq x y z
N MET A 1 22.22 -27.08 -89.23
CA MET A 1 23.58 -27.54 -89.64
C MET A 1 24.10 -28.50 -88.58
N LYS A 2 24.91 -29.47 -89.02
CA LYS A 2 25.28 -30.75 -88.39
C LYS A 2 26.03 -30.64 -87.03
N TYR A 3 25.58 -31.43 -86.03
CA TYR A 3 26.27 -32.38 -85.08
C TYR A 3 27.71 -32.10 -84.53
N PRO A 4 28.23 -32.79 -83.47
CA PRO A 4 27.62 -33.52 -82.32
C PRO A 4 28.40 -33.50 -80.95
N VAL A 5 27.74 -34.03 -79.90
CA VAL A 5 28.16 -35.04 -78.87
C VAL A 5 29.47 -34.89 -78.05
N ASN A 6 29.29 -35.00 -76.72
CA ASN A 6 30.16 -35.50 -75.62
C ASN A 6 31.53 -36.11 -75.98
N THR A 7 32.54 -35.89 -75.11
CA THR A 7 33.28 -36.93 -74.34
C THR A 7 34.56 -36.35 -73.70
N PHE A 8 34.55 -36.27 -72.36
CA PHE A 8 35.57 -36.73 -71.39
C PHE A 8 37.06 -36.34 -71.48
N LEU A 9 37.55 -35.98 -70.29
CA LEU A 9 38.85 -36.32 -69.70
C LEU A 9 40.07 -35.50 -70.15
N TYR A 10 40.52 -34.59 -69.28
CA TYR A 10 41.91 -34.42 -68.81
C TYR A 10 42.01 -33.05 -68.14
N LEU A 11 41.88 -33.00 -66.82
CA LEU A 11 42.81 -32.25 -65.95
C LEU A 11 42.43 -32.51 -64.48
N LEU A 12 43.01 -33.57 -63.93
CA LEU A 12 43.09 -33.78 -62.50
C LEU A 12 44.57 -34.03 -62.23
N LEU A 13 45.30 -32.98 -61.84
CA LEU A 13 46.51 -33.09 -61.03
C LEU A 13 46.88 -31.72 -60.47
N LEU A 14 47.19 -31.71 -59.17
CA LEU A 14 47.91 -30.70 -58.39
C LEU A 14 47.08 -29.47 -57.95
N LEU A 15 46.51 -29.45 -56.73
CA LEU A 15 47.15 -29.20 -55.42
C LEU A 15 47.96 -27.89 -55.35
N PHE A 16 47.46 -27.02 -54.46
CA PHE A 16 48.10 -25.96 -53.69
C PHE A 16 48.24 -24.52 -54.27
N ILE A 17 47.59 -23.61 -53.49
CA ILE A 17 47.80 -22.18 -53.20
C ILE A 17 47.39 -21.10 -54.23
N LEU A 18 46.30 -20.39 -53.92
CA LEU A 18 46.27 -18.95 -53.49
C LEU A 18 44.92 -18.31 -53.84
N SER A 19 44.07 -18.07 -52.83
CA SER A 19 43.30 -16.82 -52.70
C SER A 19 42.54 -16.83 -51.37
N CYS A 20 43.13 -16.21 -50.35
CA CYS A 20 42.48 -15.89 -49.07
C CYS A 20 41.44 -14.78 -49.29
N GLY A 21 40.15 -15.10 -49.10
CA GLY A 21 39.11 -14.10 -48.85
C GLY A 21 38.85 -14.06 -47.35
N ASN A 22 39.08 -12.91 -46.71
CA ASN A 22 38.84 -12.71 -45.28
C ASN A 22 37.32 -12.60 -45.04
N ASP A 23 36.76 -13.55 -44.30
CA ASP A 23 35.46 -13.37 -43.65
C ASP A 23 35.54 -12.15 -42.69
N PRO A 24 34.50 -11.31 -42.61
CA PRO A 24 34.50 -10.21 -41.65
C PRO A 24 34.47 -10.80 -40.24
N VAL A 25 35.57 -10.58 -39.51
CA VAL A 25 35.67 -10.87 -38.08
C VAL A 25 34.60 -10.03 -37.38
N VAL A 26 33.56 -10.68 -36.85
CA VAL A 26 32.67 -10.06 -35.87
C VAL A 26 33.52 -9.82 -34.63
N THR A 27 33.98 -8.58 -34.45
CA THR A 27 34.62 -8.17 -33.20
C THR A 27 33.58 -8.28 -32.08
N PRO A 28 33.86 -8.98 -30.97
CA PRO A 28 32.98 -8.95 -29.81
C PRO A 28 32.74 -7.48 -29.41
N GLU A 29 31.51 -7.16 -29.01
CA GLU A 29 31.22 -5.84 -28.42
C GLU A 29 32.29 -5.54 -27.37
N PRO A 30 32.92 -4.35 -27.40
CA PRO A 30 33.89 -4.00 -26.38
C PRO A 30 33.22 -4.13 -25.02
N GLU A 31 33.89 -4.79 -24.07
CA GLU A 31 33.42 -4.87 -22.69
C GLU A 31 33.03 -3.45 -22.24
N PRO A 32 31.86 -3.26 -21.62
CA PRO A 32 31.46 -1.95 -21.14
C PRO A 32 32.59 -1.40 -20.28
N LYS A 33 33.08 -0.20 -20.63
CA LYS A 33 34.14 0.46 -19.86
C LYS A 33 33.72 0.44 -18.39
N PRO A 34 34.60 0.04 -17.46
CA PRO A 34 34.27 0.05 -16.05
C PRO A 34 33.81 1.46 -15.69
N GLU A 35 32.60 1.56 -15.13
CA GLU A 35 32.08 2.84 -14.67
C GLU A 35 33.09 3.43 -13.67
N PRO A 36 33.31 4.76 -13.70
CA PRO A 36 34.12 5.41 -12.68
C PRO A 36 33.59 5.01 -11.30
N PRO A 37 34.46 4.69 -10.32
CA PRO A 37 34.00 4.37 -8.98
C PRO A 37 33.15 5.52 -8.44
N ALA A 38 31.96 5.20 -7.94
CA ALA A 38 31.07 6.22 -7.39
C ALA A 38 31.80 7.06 -6.33
N THR A 39 31.69 8.38 -6.47
CA THR A 39 32.25 9.30 -5.48
C THR A 39 31.36 9.27 -4.24
N ILE A 40 31.88 8.75 -3.12
CA ILE A 40 31.14 8.71 -1.85
C ILE A 40 31.05 10.14 -1.30
N MET A 41 29.84 10.69 -1.28
CA MET A 41 29.53 12.01 -0.72
C MET A 41 28.72 11.87 0.57
N ASN A 42 28.64 12.94 1.36
CA ASN A 42 27.77 12.97 2.54
C ASN A 42 26.32 12.63 2.13
N GLY A 43 25.65 11.80 2.94
CA GLY A 43 24.33 11.27 2.63
C GLY A 43 24.41 9.90 1.95
N ILE A 44 23.39 9.58 1.16
CA ILE A 44 23.27 8.29 0.46
C ILE A 44 23.74 8.49 -0.99
N THR A 45 24.66 7.63 -1.42
CA THR A 45 25.16 7.56 -2.80
C THR A 45 25.15 6.12 -3.29
N TRP A 46 25.12 5.89 -4.60
CA TRP A 46 25.04 4.54 -5.16
C TRP A 46 25.82 4.40 -6.47
N SER A 47 26.06 3.14 -6.86
CA SER A 47 26.72 2.74 -8.11
C SER A 47 26.12 1.43 -8.61
N PRO A 48 25.79 1.29 -9.90
CA PRO A 48 25.95 2.27 -10.99
C PRO A 48 25.06 3.51 -10.83
N GLU A 49 25.46 4.64 -11.42
CA GLU A 49 24.68 5.91 -11.36
C GLU A 49 23.27 5.73 -11.95
N LEU A 50 23.18 4.94 -13.02
CA LEU A 50 21.96 4.50 -13.66
C LEU A 50 21.65 3.05 -13.26
N PRO A 51 20.94 2.83 -12.14
CA PRO A 51 20.60 1.49 -11.68
C PRO A 51 19.67 0.74 -12.65
N ASP A 52 19.84 -0.58 -12.69
CA ASP A 52 18.98 -1.51 -13.43
C ASP A 52 18.49 -2.60 -12.48
N ALA A 53 17.20 -2.90 -12.53
CA ALA A 53 16.52 -3.83 -11.64
C ALA A 53 17.15 -5.24 -11.63
N ASP A 54 17.73 -5.65 -12.75
CA ASP A 54 18.31 -6.97 -12.96
C ASP A 54 19.86 -6.95 -12.92
N ARG A 55 20.47 -5.86 -12.41
CA ARG A 55 21.91 -5.74 -12.14
C ARG A 55 22.18 -5.48 -10.66
N GLU A 56 23.44 -5.62 -10.26
CA GLU A 56 23.87 -5.30 -8.90
C GLU A 56 23.85 -3.79 -8.65
N LEU A 57 23.53 -3.42 -7.41
CA LEU A 57 23.60 -2.03 -6.94
C LEU A 57 24.39 -1.99 -5.64
N THR A 58 25.38 -1.12 -5.54
CA THR A 58 26.05 -0.83 -4.27
C THR A 58 25.57 0.51 -3.77
N ILE A 59 25.16 0.57 -2.50
CA ILE A 59 24.69 1.76 -1.82
C ILE A 59 25.67 2.08 -0.70
N TRP A 60 26.05 3.35 -0.59
CA TRP A 60 26.84 3.88 0.50
C TRP A 60 26.04 4.90 1.28
N PHE A 61 26.29 4.98 2.57
CA PHE A 61 25.87 6.06 3.43
C PHE A 61 27.09 6.64 4.13
N LYS A 62 27.35 7.93 3.93
CA LYS A 62 28.37 8.69 4.66
C LYS A 62 27.70 9.70 5.57
N ALA A 63 27.79 9.47 6.88
CA ALA A 63 27.21 10.38 7.87
C ALA A 63 27.94 11.73 7.84
N SER A 64 27.18 12.81 7.67
CA SER A 64 27.71 14.18 7.83
C SER A 64 27.93 14.47 9.31
N SER A 65 28.71 15.51 9.65
CA SER A 65 28.99 15.89 11.04
C SER A 65 27.75 16.24 11.87
N GLY A 66 26.62 16.54 11.24
CA GLY A 66 25.33 16.79 11.91
C GLY A 66 24.46 15.54 12.07
N SER A 67 24.84 14.41 11.48
CA SER A 67 24.09 13.17 11.61
C SER A 67 24.33 12.55 13.00
N PRO A 68 23.28 12.01 13.66
CA PRO A 68 23.44 11.20 14.87
C PRO A 68 24.35 9.96 14.68
N LEU A 69 24.58 9.55 13.43
CA LEU A 69 25.47 8.44 13.08
C LEU A 69 26.92 8.87 12.78
N TYR A 70 27.27 10.15 12.93
CA TYR A 70 28.65 10.61 12.73
C TYR A 70 29.61 9.97 13.74
N ASN A 71 30.69 9.35 13.25
CA ASN A 71 31.67 8.56 14.02
C ASN A 71 31.05 7.44 14.88
N TYR A 72 29.85 6.97 14.52
CA TYR A 72 29.19 5.90 15.25
C TYR A 72 29.96 4.58 15.15
N THR A 73 30.08 3.89 16.29
CA THR A 73 30.84 2.63 16.42
C THR A 73 29.95 1.40 16.48
N GLY A 74 28.66 1.58 16.74
CA GLY A 74 27.68 0.50 16.74
C GLY A 74 27.31 0.02 15.35
N GLU A 75 26.42 -0.96 15.31
CA GLU A 75 25.92 -1.54 14.07
C GLU A 75 24.91 -0.59 13.39
N VAL A 76 25.02 -0.49 12.07
CA VAL A 76 24.16 0.33 11.22
C VAL A 76 23.38 -0.59 10.28
N TYR A 77 22.08 -0.34 10.19
CA TYR A 77 21.15 -1.10 9.38
C TYR A 77 20.48 -0.19 8.35
N ILE A 78 20.14 -0.78 7.21
CA ILE A 78 19.35 -0.15 6.17
C ILE A 78 17.90 -0.69 6.23
N HIS A 79 16.94 0.20 6.44
CA HIS A 79 15.53 -0.07 6.20
C HIS A 79 15.24 0.34 4.74
N ILE A 80 14.93 -0.64 3.89
CA ILE A 80 14.88 -0.47 2.44
C ILE A 80 13.71 -1.27 1.86
N GLY A 81 13.04 -0.71 0.86
CA GLY A 81 11.96 -1.38 0.14
C GLY A 81 11.84 -0.91 -1.30
N VAL A 82 11.18 -1.70 -2.14
CA VAL A 82 10.77 -1.30 -3.48
C VAL A 82 9.56 -0.39 -3.35
N VAL A 83 9.62 0.82 -3.90
CA VAL A 83 8.48 1.75 -3.91
C VAL A 83 7.72 1.55 -5.21
N SER A 84 6.48 1.09 -5.09
CA SER A 84 5.60 0.81 -6.22
C SER A 84 4.17 1.21 -5.87
N GLU A 85 3.54 1.98 -6.77
CA GLU A 85 2.16 2.46 -6.62
C GLU A 85 1.93 3.26 -5.32
N GLY A 86 2.96 4.01 -4.87
CA GLY A 86 2.92 4.85 -3.67
C GLY A 86 3.27 4.14 -2.36
N THR A 87 3.48 2.83 -2.38
CA THR A 87 3.71 2.02 -1.16
C THR A 87 5.08 1.37 -1.16
N TRP A 88 5.67 1.18 0.02
CA TRP A 88 6.88 0.38 0.21
C TRP A 88 6.51 -1.11 0.18
N LYS A 89 7.08 -1.86 -0.75
CA LYS A 89 6.89 -3.31 -0.94
C LYS A 89 8.22 -4.03 -0.78
N TYR A 90 8.16 -5.34 -0.50
CA TYR A 90 9.35 -6.19 -0.36
C TYR A 90 10.35 -5.67 0.68
N VAL A 91 9.84 -5.05 1.74
CA VAL A 91 10.65 -4.56 2.87
C VAL A 91 11.21 -5.78 3.60
N PRO A 92 12.54 -6.04 3.60
CA PRO A 92 13.07 -7.31 4.09
C PRO A 92 12.95 -7.50 5.61
N ALA A 93 12.76 -6.43 6.38
CA ALA A 93 12.68 -6.42 7.83
C ALA A 93 11.86 -5.23 8.32
N GLY A 94 11.06 -5.44 9.36
CA GLY A 94 10.33 -4.37 10.05
C GLY A 94 11.27 -3.30 10.64
N TRP A 95 10.71 -2.16 11.07
CA TRP A 95 11.50 -1.06 11.61
C TRP A 95 12.42 -1.51 12.75
N ASP A 96 11.91 -2.29 13.70
CA ASP A 96 12.67 -2.75 14.88
C ASP A 96 13.37 -4.11 14.68
N GLU A 97 13.41 -4.63 13.45
CA GLU A 97 14.00 -5.94 13.14
C GLU A 97 15.42 -5.83 12.58
N ASN A 98 16.39 -6.41 13.29
CA ASN A 98 17.79 -6.41 12.89
C ASN A 98 18.19 -7.73 12.21
N ILE A 99 18.03 -7.82 10.89
CA ILE A 99 18.44 -9.00 10.12
C ILE A 99 19.79 -8.82 9.43
N ALA A 100 20.56 -9.90 9.30
CA ALA A 100 21.89 -9.88 8.68
C ALA A 100 21.87 -9.32 7.24
N LYS A 101 20.80 -9.59 6.48
CA LYS A 101 20.60 -9.10 5.11
C LYS A 101 20.60 -7.57 5.02
N CYS A 102 20.14 -6.87 6.06
CA CYS A 102 20.02 -5.41 6.11
C CYS A 102 21.15 -4.73 6.91
N ARG A 103 22.15 -5.49 7.37
CA ARG A 103 23.28 -4.91 8.10
C ARG A 103 24.26 -4.29 7.12
N MET A 104 24.59 -3.01 7.32
CA MET A 104 25.56 -2.32 6.47
C MET A 104 26.99 -2.60 6.94
N THR A 105 27.92 -2.67 5.99
CA THR A 105 29.34 -2.93 6.23
C THR A 105 30.09 -1.62 6.30
N LYS A 106 30.83 -1.39 7.39
CA LYS A 106 31.68 -0.21 7.56
C LYS A 106 32.77 -0.18 6.49
N VAL A 107 32.97 0.96 5.86
CA VAL A 107 34.00 1.14 4.83
C VAL A 107 35.35 1.38 5.51
N ALA A 108 36.38 0.66 5.08
CA ALA A 108 37.73 0.82 5.61
C ALA A 108 38.23 2.25 5.42
N ASP A 109 38.96 2.77 6.41
CA ASP A 109 39.57 4.10 6.41
C ASP A 109 38.59 5.30 6.29
N GLU A 110 37.28 5.04 6.38
CA GLU A 110 36.20 6.03 6.34
C GLU A 110 35.29 5.84 7.56
N PRO A 111 35.61 6.46 8.72
CA PRO A 111 35.04 6.10 10.03
C PRO A 111 33.52 6.35 10.17
N SER A 112 32.94 7.12 9.26
CA SER A 112 31.53 7.51 9.22
C SER A 112 30.82 7.02 7.95
N THR A 113 31.36 5.98 7.31
CA THR A 113 30.82 5.47 6.04
C THR A 113 30.51 3.99 6.13
N TRP A 114 29.33 3.61 5.62
CA TRP A 114 28.87 2.24 5.52
C TRP A 114 28.38 1.94 4.10
N SER A 115 28.38 0.67 3.73
CA SER A 115 27.98 0.20 2.40
C SER A 115 27.14 -1.07 2.47
N ILE A 116 26.31 -1.29 1.46
CA ILE A 116 25.61 -2.54 1.24
C ILE A 116 25.52 -2.81 -0.25
N LYS A 117 25.65 -4.08 -0.65
CA LYS A 117 25.54 -4.52 -2.03
C LYS A 117 24.26 -5.34 -2.22
N LEU A 118 23.40 -4.91 -3.14
CA LEU A 118 22.23 -5.64 -3.59
C LEU A 118 22.65 -6.59 -4.72
N SER A 119 22.79 -7.87 -4.40
CA SER A 119 23.35 -8.91 -5.28
C SER A 119 22.52 -10.20 -5.17
N PRO A 120 22.38 -11.01 -6.25
CA PRO A 120 23.01 -10.88 -7.58
C PRO A 120 22.41 -9.78 -8.47
N SER A 121 21.25 -9.25 -8.08
CA SER A 121 20.61 -8.09 -8.69
C SER A 121 19.71 -7.41 -7.67
N ILE A 122 19.28 -6.17 -7.94
CA ILE A 122 18.29 -5.48 -7.09
C ILE A 122 17.03 -6.35 -6.91
N ARG A 123 16.46 -6.84 -8.02
CA ARG A 123 15.24 -7.67 -8.03
C ARG A 123 15.36 -8.93 -7.17
N GLN A 124 16.43 -9.69 -7.36
CA GLN A 124 16.66 -10.92 -6.62
C GLN A 124 17.00 -10.66 -5.15
N TRP A 125 17.70 -9.57 -4.85
CA TRP A 125 17.98 -9.19 -3.48
C TRP A 125 16.68 -8.89 -2.73
N PHE A 126 15.72 -8.18 -3.32
CA PHE A 126 14.39 -8.01 -2.72
C PHE A 126 13.51 -9.28 -2.76
N GLY A 127 13.81 -10.24 -3.63
CA GLY A 127 12.90 -11.36 -3.92
C GLY A 127 11.61 -10.88 -4.58
N SER A 128 11.68 -9.79 -5.37
CA SER A 128 10.51 -9.09 -5.90
C SER A 128 9.84 -9.78 -7.09
N GLY A 129 10.47 -10.81 -7.67
CA GLY A 129 9.91 -11.57 -8.78
C GLY A 129 9.55 -10.65 -9.96
N GLU A 130 8.31 -10.71 -10.41
CA GLU A 130 7.79 -9.91 -11.53
C GLU A 130 7.34 -8.49 -11.13
N THR A 131 7.42 -8.14 -9.84
CA THR A 131 7.10 -6.78 -9.39
C THR A 131 8.12 -5.79 -9.96
N PRO A 132 7.65 -4.62 -10.46
CA PRO A 132 8.53 -3.55 -10.93
C PRO A 132 9.48 -3.06 -9.85
N VAL A 133 10.74 -2.87 -10.22
CA VAL A 133 11.71 -2.18 -9.38
C VAL A 133 12.18 -0.90 -10.08
N ASN A 134 11.33 0.13 -10.05
CA ASN A 134 11.61 1.43 -10.68
C ASN A 134 12.12 2.49 -9.68
N LYS A 135 11.81 2.26 -8.39
CA LYS A 135 12.15 3.14 -7.28
C LYS A 135 12.40 2.32 -6.02
N ILE A 136 13.39 2.69 -5.22
CA ILE A 136 13.61 2.12 -3.88
C ILE A 136 13.66 3.23 -2.84
N GLY A 137 12.98 3.00 -1.72
CA GLY A 137 13.01 3.87 -0.55
C GLY A 137 14.08 3.38 0.42
N ILE A 138 14.76 4.30 1.08
CA ILE A 138 15.88 4.02 2.00
C ILE A 138 15.79 4.91 3.24
N VAL A 139 15.91 4.28 4.40
CA VAL A 139 16.18 4.93 5.69
C VAL A 139 17.35 4.21 6.35
N ILE A 140 18.35 4.95 6.84
CA ILE A 140 19.49 4.39 7.57
C ILE A 140 19.25 4.56 9.07
N ARG A 141 19.50 3.52 9.86
CA ARG A 141 19.30 3.57 11.31
C ARG A 141 20.38 2.83 12.12
N SER A 142 20.51 3.21 13.39
CA SER A 142 21.20 2.39 14.40
C SER A 142 20.41 1.10 14.71
N ALA A 143 21.10 0.12 15.30
CA ALA A 143 20.50 -1.14 15.73
C ALA A 143 19.28 -0.97 16.68
N ASP A 144 19.27 0.05 17.54
CA ASP A 144 18.18 0.35 18.47
C ASP A 144 17.05 1.22 17.87
N GLY A 145 17.16 1.57 16.58
CA GLY A 145 16.18 2.42 15.88
C GLY A 145 16.14 3.89 16.30
N GLN A 146 16.92 4.30 17.31
CA GLN A 146 16.84 5.64 17.90
C GLN A 146 17.59 6.72 17.10
N LYS A 147 18.55 6.34 16.24
CA LYS A 147 19.35 7.26 15.43
C LYS A 147 19.07 7.02 13.96
N LYS A 148 18.61 8.04 13.25
CA LYS A 148 18.48 8.03 11.78
C LYS A 148 19.71 8.66 11.13
N GLY A 149 20.12 8.14 9.98
CA GLY A 149 21.25 8.69 9.22
C GLY A 149 20.93 10.02 8.54
N VAL A 150 19.73 10.12 7.98
CA VAL A 150 19.11 11.31 7.40
C VAL A 150 17.70 11.46 7.97
N GLU A 151 17.19 12.69 8.04
CA GLU A 151 15.89 12.99 8.65
C GLU A 151 14.71 12.50 7.80
N ASN A 152 14.80 12.70 6.49
CA ASN A 152 13.77 12.32 5.52
C ASN A 152 14.13 11.03 4.78
N ASP A 153 13.10 10.31 4.35
CA ASP A 153 13.24 9.15 3.46
C ASP A 153 13.99 9.54 2.19
N THR A 154 14.96 8.71 1.80
CA THR A 154 15.71 8.91 0.57
C THR A 154 15.25 7.91 -0.48
N PHE A 155 15.09 8.38 -1.72
CA PHE A 155 14.63 7.53 -2.81
C PHE A 155 15.66 7.47 -3.93
N ILE A 156 16.03 6.25 -4.34
CA ILE A 156 16.70 6.03 -5.63
C ILE A 156 15.61 5.80 -6.65
N SER A 157 15.52 6.69 -7.63
CA SER A 157 14.50 6.67 -8.70
C SER A 157 15.17 6.48 -10.06
N GLY A 158 14.38 6.20 -11.09
CA GLY A 158 14.92 6.01 -12.45
C GLY A 158 15.66 4.69 -12.63
N ILE A 159 15.35 3.69 -11.80
CA ILE A 159 15.85 2.33 -11.98
C ILE A 159 15.22 1.77 -13.25
N THR A 160 16.06 1.32 -14.18
CA THR A 160 15.59 0.71 -15.42
C THR A 160 15.09 -0.70 -15.14
N ASP A 161 13.87 -1.02 -15.55
CA ASP A 161 13.29 -2.36 -15.46
C ASP A 161 12.75 -2.77 -16.83
N SER A 162 13.54 -3.55 -17.57
CA SER A 162 13.19 -4.00 -18.93
C SER A 162 12.32 -5.25 -18.97
N LYS A 163 12.19 -5.97 -17.84
CA LYS A 163 11.37 -7.18 -17.73
C LYS A 163 9.94 -6.85 -17.30
N TYR A 164 9.78 -5.80 -16.52
CA TYR A 164 8.47 -5.34 -16.11
C TYR A 164 7.71 -4.71 -17.29
N LYS A 165 6.47 -5.16 -17.47
CA LYS A 165 5.49 -4.48 -18.31
C LYS A 165 4.39 -3.96 -17.40
N PRO A 166 4.35 -2.64 -17.13
CA PRO A 166 3.26 -2.08 -16.34
C PRO A 166 1.94 -2.39 -17.00
N PHE A 167 0.94 -2.64 -16.17
CA PHE A 167 -0.44 -2.56 -16.62
C PHE A 167 -0.63 -1.23 -17.36
N GLN A 168 -1.14 -1.31 -18.58
CA GLN A 168 -1.45 -0.14 -19.39
C GLN A 168 -2.95 0.08 -19.34
N PRO A 169 -3.42 1.15 -18.69
CA PRO A 169 -4.82 1.53 -18.71
C PRO A 169 -5.32 1.69 -20.15
N GLY A 170 -6.45 1.07 -20.45
CA GLY A 170 -7.13 1.20 -21.73
C GLY A 170 -7.73 2.59 -21.92
N ALA A 171 -8.24 2.86 -23.12
CA ALA A 171 -8.93 4.11 -23.41
C ALA A 171 -10.16 4.29 -22.50
N ILE A 172 -10.47 5.54 -22.14
CA ILE A 172 -11.60 5.89 -21.27
C ILE A 172 -12.91 5.30 -21.82
N LYS A 173 -13.65 4.60 -20.96
CA LYS A 173 -15.03 4.18 -21.24
C LYS A 173 -15.99 5.24 -20.69
N ALA A 174 -16.56 6.08 -21.55
CA ALA A 174 -17.57 7.04 -21.12
C ALA A 174 -18.91 6.34 -20.86
N GLY A 175 -19.61 6.72 -19.80
CA GLY A 175 -20.93 6.18 -19.49
C GLY A 175 -21.59 6.92 -18.33
N ALA A 176 -22.89 7.23 -18.47
CA ALA A 176 -23.65 7.85 -17.40
C ALA A 176 -23.84 6.86 -16.23
N MET A 177 -23.58 7.32 -15.01
CA MET A 177 -23.81 6.53 -13.81
C MET A 177 -25.31 6.21 -13.67
N PRO A 178 -25.68 4.99 -13.25
CA PRO A 178 -27.08 4.66 -12.99
C PRO A 178 -27.75 5.64 -12.02
N ALA A 179 -29.03 5.94 -12.26
CA ALA A 179 -29.79 6.89 -11.46
C ALA A 179 -30.01 6.39 -10.02
N GLY A 180 -30.01 7.32 -9.06
CA GLY A 180 -30.28 7.03 -7.64
C GLY A 180 -29.09 6.51 -6.83
N LEU A 181 -27.91 6.35 -7.46
CA LEU A 181 -26.69 5.95 -6.78
C LEU A 181 -26.01 7.14 -6.06
N GLN A 182 -25.31 6.83 -4.97
CA GLN A 182 -24.50 7.76 -4.18
C GLN A 182 -23.01 7.47 -4.40
N GLN A 183 -22.15 8.39 -3.94
CA GLN A 183 -20.71 8.15 -3.88
C GLN A 183 -20.41 6.99 -2.91
N GLY A 184 -19.42 6.17 -3.24
CA GLY A 184 -19.05 4.99 -2.46
C GLY A 184 -19.68 3.69 -2.98
N ILE A 185 -20.02 2.81 -2.03
CA ILE A 185 -20.46 1.43 -2.27
C ILE A 185 -21.98 1.35 -2.25
N ASN A 186 -22.61 1.02 -3.38
CA ASN A 186 -24.06 0.94 -3.52
C ASN A 186 -24.51 -0.51 -3.68
N ILE A 187 -25.20 -1.06 -2.69
CA ILE A 187 -25.84 -2.39 -2.79
C ILE A 187 -27.09 -2.26 -3.65
N VAL A 188 -27.09 -2.89 -4.84
CA VAL A 188 -28.20 -2.83 -5.79
C VAL A 188 -29.21 -3.95 -5.50
N ASN A 189 -28.71 -5.15 -5.22
CA ASN A 189 -29.49 -6.33 -4.84
C ASN A 189 -28.57 -7.39 -4.20
N ASN A 190 -29.10 -8.59 -3.91
CA ASN A 190 -28.38 -9.68 -3.25
C ASN A 190 -27.18 -10.29 -4.02
N SER A 191 -26.87 -9.82 -5.22
CA SER A 191 -25.69 -10.28 -5.98
C SER A 191 -25.02 -9.18 -6.81
N THR A 192 -25.44 -7.92 -6.63
CA THR A 192 -24.97 -6.79 -7.43
C THR A 192 -24.62 -5.59 -6.56
N VAL A 193 -23.44 -5.02 -6.79
CA VAL A 193 -22.95 -3.79 -6.16
C VAL A 193 -22.47 -2.83 -7.25
N THR A 194 -22.77 -1.54 -7.12
CA THR A 194 -22.16 -0.49 -7.94
C THR A 194 -21.23 0.36 -7.09
N LEU A 195 -19.99 0.46 -7.53
CA LEU A 195 -18.96 1.29 -6.91
C LEU A 195 -18.90 2.64 -7.64
N VAL A 196 -18.85 3.73 -6.89
CA VAL A 196 -18.85 5.10 -7.41
C VAL A 196 -17.75 5.92 -6.74
N LEU A 197 -16.68 6.20 -7.48
CA LEU A 197 -15.55 6.99 -7.02
C LEU A 197 -15.64 8.41 -7.56
N TYR A 198 -15.90 9.39 -6.71
CA TYR A 198 -15.78 10.80 -7.08
C TYR A 198 -14.31 11.22 -7.15
N ASP A 199 -13.85 11.76 -8.27
CA ASP A 199 -12.44 12.13 -8.50
C ASP A 199 -12.25 13.53 -9.08
N LYS A 200 -13.30 14.35 -9.12
CA LYS A 200 -13.16 15.76 -9.54
C LYS A 200 -12.54 16.55 -8.40
N ASP A 201 -11.37 17.15 -8.64
CA ASP A 201 -10.76 18.03 -7.64
C ASP A 201 -11.44 19.40 -7.56
N LYS A 202 -11.03 20.24 -6.60
CA LYS A 202 -11.58 21.60 -6.40
C LYS A 202 -11.39 22.55 -7.59
N TYR A 203 -10.50 22.21 -8.53
CA TYR A 203 -10.24 22.96 -9.76
C TYR A 203 -10.87 22.30 -11.00
N GLY A 204 -11.58 21.19 -10.82
CA GLY A 204 -12.21 20.43 -11.88
C GLY A 204 -11.27 19.47 -12.62
N ALA A 205 -10.03 19.28 -12.16
CA ALA A 205 -9.13 18.29 -12.72
C ALA A 205 -9.57 16.86 -12.37
N ARG A 206 -9.09 15.91 -13.16
CA ARG A 206 -9.56 14.52 -13.21
C ARG A 206 -8.39 13.56 -13.35
N ARG A 207 -8.61 12.31 -12.95
CA ARG A 207 -7.71 11.21 -13.32
C ARG A 207 -7.95 10.82 -14.78
N ASP A 208 -6.93 10.27 -15.43
CA ASP A 208 -7.02 9.82 -16.83
C ASP A 208 -7.59 8.40 -16.92
N PHE A 209 -7.46 7.62 -15.85
CA PHE A 209 -8.01 6.28 -15.73
C PHE A 209 -8.41 5.96 -14.29
N ALA A 210 -9.38 5.05 -14.16
CA ALA A 210 -9.71 4.38 -12.92
C ALA A 210 -10.06 2.92 -13.19
N HIS A 211 -9.52 2.06 -12.35
CA HIS A 211 -9.78 0.63 -12.31
C HIS A 211 -10.08 0.22 -10.88
N VAL A 212 -10.75 -0.92 -10.72
CA VAL A 212 -10.96 -1.55 -9.43
C VAL A 212 -10.36 -2.96 -9.43
N VAL A 213 -9.78 -3.37 -8.31
CA VAL A 213 -9.37 -4.75 -8.07
C VAL A 213 -9.88 -5.21 -6.72
N GLY A 214 -10.16 -6.50 -6.60
CA GLY A 214 -10.64 -7.07 -5.34
C GLY A 214 -10.91 -8.55 -5.43
N ASP A 215 -11.57 -9.09 -4.40
CA ASP A 215 -11.87 -10.52 -4.30
C ASP A 215 -12.75 -11.05 -5.45
N PHE A 216 -13.49 -10.18 -6.14
CA PHE A 216 -14.38 -10.53 -7.26
C PHE A 216 -13.65 -10.73 -8.59
N ASN A 217 -12.40 -10.27 -8.71
CA ASN A 217 -11.57 -10.42 -9.91
C ASN A 217 -10.18 -10.99 -9.61
N ASN A 218 -10.03 -11.66 -8.46
CA ASN A 218 -8.76 -12.22 -7.99
C ASN A 218 -7.64 -11.17 -7.97
N TRP A 219 -7.95 -9.95 -7.53
CA TRP A 219 -6.98 -8.87 -7.39
C TRP A 219 -6.20 -8.52 -8.68
N THR A 220 -6.82 -8.75 -9.85
CA THR A 220 -6.18 -8.60 -11.15
C THR A 220 -6.66 -7.34 -11.87
N LEU A 221 -5.71 -6.51 -12.33
CA LEU A 221 -6.00 -5.36 -13.19
C LEU A 221 -6.29 -5.84 -14.64
N SER A 222 -7.37 -5.35 -15.23
CA SER A 222 -7.77 -5.68 -16.60
C SER A 222 -8.50 -4.50 -17.26
N ASN A 223 -8.51 -4.45 -18.59
CA ASN A 223 -9.28 -3.44 -19.36
C ASN A 223 -10.69 -3.92 -19.72
N ASP A 224 -11.20 -4.93 -19.02
CA ASP A 224 -12.55 -5.48 -19.20
C ASP A 224 -13.55 -4.87 -18.21
N ASP A 225 -14.76 -5.39 -18.18
CA ASP A 225 -15.87 -4.97 -17.33
C ASP A 225 -15.77 -5.45 -15.88
N LYS A 226 -14.70 -6.17 -15.51
CA LYS A 226 -14.44 -6.62 -14.13
C LYS A 226 -13.46 -5.73 -13.39
N SER A 227 -12.84 -4.77 -14.07
CA SER A 227 -11.85 -3.87 -13.46
C SER A 227 -11.93 -2.45 -13.99
N GLN A 228 -12.05 -2.23 -15.31
CA GLN A 228 -12.06 -0.88 -15.86
C GLN A 228 -13.38 -0.16 -15.56
N MET A 229 -13.29 1.01 -14.90
CA MET A 229 -14.45 1.81 -14.56
C MET A 229 -14.89 2.71 -15.72
N PHE A 230 -16.19 3.02 -15.76
CA PHE A 230 -16.78 4.01 -16.64
C PHE A 230 -16.58 5.42 -16.07
N ARG A 231 -16.38 6.41 -16.95
CA ARG A 231 -16.29 7.83 -16.60
C ARG A 231 -17.62 8.52 -16.87
N ASP A 232 -18.13 9.21 -15.85
CA ASP A 232 -19.25 10.14 -15.97
C ASP A 232 -18.75 11.56 -15.64
N ASP A 233 -18.56 12.38 -16.69
CA ASP A 233 -18.10 13.76 -16.54
C ASP A 233 -19.18 14.68 -15.93
N ALA A 234 -20.47 14.37 -16.12
CA ALA A 234 -21.56 15.18 -15.59
C ALA A 234 -21.72 14.94 -14.08
N ALA A 235 -21.63 13.68 -13.64
CA ALA A 235 -21.65 13.32 -12.23
C ALA A 235 -20.30 13.56 -11.52
N GLY A 236 -19.21 13.69 -12.27
CA GLY A 236 -17.87 13.89 -11.72
C GLY A 236 -17.33 12.63 -11.04
N CYS A 237 -17.64 11.44 -11.54
CA CYS A 237 -17.20 10.19 -10.94
C CYS A 237 -16.68 9.18 -11.97
N TRP A 238 -16.03 8.15 -11.44
CA TRP A 238 -15.86 6.86 -12.08
C TRP A 238 -16.82 5.86 -11.44
N TRP A 239 -17.38 4.93 -12.21
CA TRP A 239 -18.28 3.92 -11.68
C TRP A 239 -18.15 2.57 -12.35
N ILE A 240 -18.51 1.50 -11.64
CA ILE A 240 -18.55 0.14 -12.17
C ILE A 240 -19.59 -0.70 -11.43
N THR A 241 -20.36 -1.52 -12.16
CA THR A 241 -21.32 -2.46 -11.58
C THR A 241 -20.73 -3.87 -11.58
N LEU A 242 -20.57 -4.43 -10.39
CA LEU A 242 -20.09 -5.78 -10.14
C LEU A 242 -21.31 -6.69 -9.92
N SER A 243 -21.34 -7.86 -10.58
CA SER A 243 -22.44 -8.82 -10.52
C SER A 243 -21.95 -10.23 -10.20
N GLY A 244 -22.86 -11.11 -9.79
CA GLY A 244 -22.53 -12.49 -9.44
C GLY A 244 -21.82 -12.61 -8.09
N LEU A 245 -22.06 -11.66 -7.20
CA LEU A 245 -21.50 -11.63 -5.85
C LEU A 245 -22.32 -12.54 -4.91
N ASP A 246 -21.63 -13.17 -3.97
CA ASP A 246 -22.24 -13.93 -2.87
C ASP A 246 -22.64 -12.94 -1.76
N PRO A 247 -23.94 -12.84 -1.39
CA PRO A 247 -24.37 -11.86 -0.42
C PRO A 247 -23.77 -12.05 0.98
N ALA A 248 -23.40 -13.28 1.33
CA ALA A 248 -22.87 -13.61 2.66
C ALA A 248 -21.36 -13.37 2.79
N LYS A 249 -20.64 -13.17 1.68
CA LYS A 249 -19.19 -12.99 1.66
C LYS A 249 -18.80 -11.53 1.91
N GLU A 250 -17.76 -11.31 2.72
CA GLU A 250 -17.06 -10.03 2.77
C GLU A 250 -16.06 -9.93 1.61
N TYR A 251 -16.18 -8.86 0.83
CA TYR A 251 -15.31 -8.55 -0.30
C TYR A 251 -14.35 -7.42 0.05
N GLY A 252 -13.05 -7.69 -0.10
CA GLY A 252 -12.02 -6.65 -0.11
C GLY A 252 -11.84 -6.08 -1.52
N PHE A 253 -11.61 -4.77 -1.63
CA PHE A 253 -11.31 -4.10 -2.89
C PHE A 253 -10.53 -2.79 -2.70
N GLN A 254 -9.92 -2.32 -3.78
CA GLN A 254 -9.26 -1.01 -3.85
C GLN A 254 -9.36 -0.46 -5.27
N TYR A 255 -9.34 0.86 -5.39
CA TYR A 255 -9.22 1.54 -6.67
C TYR A 255 -7.77 1.67 -7.08
N TYR A 256 -7.53 1.67 -8.39
CA TYR A 256 -6.26 1.97 -9.03
C TYR A 256 -6.50 3.14 -9.98
N VAL A 257 -5.90 4.29 -9.69
CA VAL A 257 -6.19 5.55 -10.38
C VAL A 257 -4.91 6.30 -10.69
N GLY A 258 -4.93 7.14 -11.73
CA GLY A 258 -3.74 7.93 -12.05
C GLY A 258 -3.91 8.79 -13.28
N ASN A 259 -2.81 9.41 -13.68
CA ASN A 259 -2.70 10.21 -14.89
C ASN A 259 -1.66 9.58 -15.82
N SER A 260 -1.92 9.60 -17.13
CA SER A 260 -1.04 8.99 -18.12
C SER A 260 0.37 9.58 -18.04
N GLY A 261 1.39 8.72 -18.01
CA GLY A 261 2.78 9.12 -17.86
C GLY A 261 3.22 9.49 -16.44
N LYS A 262 2.36 9.29 -15.43
CA LYS A 262 2.69 9.42 -14.00
C LYS A 262 2.49 8.09 -13.28
N ASP A 263 3.11 7.96 -12.11
CA ASP A 263 2.87 6.81 -11.26
C ASP A 263 1.40 6.76 -10.82
N PRO A 264 0.73 5.59 -10.96
CA PRO A 264 -0.60 5.36 -10.42
C PRO A 264 -0.56 5.27 -8.90
N ILE A 265 -1.71 5.42 -8.28
CA ILE A 265 -1.90 5.16 -6.84
C ILE A 265 -3.02 4.15 -6.64
N ARG A 266 -2.95 3.44 -5.51
CA ARG A 266 -4.04 2.62 -5.00
C ARG A 266 -4.67 3.30 -3.81
N VAL A 267 -6.00 3.31 -3.79
CA VAL A 267 -6.76 3.95 -2.71
C VAL A 267 -7.97 3.09 -2.35
N ALA A 268 -8.24 2.98 -1.06
CA ALA A 268 -9.52 2.51 -0.57
C ALA A 268 -10.61 3.56 -0.83
N ASP A 269 -11.86 3.13 -0.79
CA ASP A 269 -13.05 3.97 -0.87
C ASP A 269 -13.22 4.82 0.40
N PRO A 270 -13.27 6.16 0.30
CA PRO A 270 -13.47 7.06 1.44
C PRO A 270 -14.80 6.84 2.19
N TYR A 271 -15.79 6.23 1.55
CA TYR A 271 -17.11 5.92 2.13
C TYR A 271 -17.18 4.51 2.70
N SER A 272 -16.05 3.78 2.75
CA SER A 272 -16.01 2.44 3.31
C SER A 272 -16.27 2.46 4.81
N ARG A 273 -17.10 1.52 5.28
CA ARG A 273 -17.43 1.35 6.70
C ARG A 273 -16.50 0.39 7.43
N LYS A 274 -15.58 -0.23 6.69
CA LYS A 274 -14.56 -1.14 7.20
C LYS A 274 -13.40 -1.17 6.21
N ILE A 275 -12.19 -0.92 6.69
CA ILE A 275 -10.98 -1.10 5.91
C ILE A 275 -10.15 -2.25 6.47
N LEU A 276 -9.18 -2.73 5.69
CA LEU A 276 -8.10 -3.56 6.20
C LEU A 276 -6.78 -2.83 6.02
N ASP A 277 -6.02 -2.78 7.11
CA ASP A 277 -4.70 -2.18 7.17
C ASP A 277 -3.65 -3.29 7.37
N PRO A 278 -2.83 -3.60 6.34
CA PRO A 278 -1.85 -4.66 6.44
C PRO A 278 -0.73 -4.40 7.45
N ASP A 279 -0.50 -3.14 7.83
CA ASP A 279 0.61 -2.74 8.68
C ASP A 279 0.23 -2.72 10.16
N ASN A 280 -1.07 -2.64 10.48
CA ASN A 280 -1.57 -2.50 11.84
C ASN A 280 -2.51 -3.64 12.29
N ASP A 281 -3.30 -4.23 11.38
CA ASP A 281 -4.37 -5.15 11.78
C ASP A 281 -3.89 -6.45 12.44
N HIS A 282 -2.65 -6.89 12.17
CA HIS A 282 -2.10 -8.11 12.79
C HIS A 282 -1.83 -7.97 14.30
N TYR A 283 -1.82 -6.74 14.83
CA TYR A 283 -1.73 -6.50 16.26
C TYR A 283 -3.07 -6.58 16.99
N ILE A 284 -4.20 -6.63 16.26
CA ILE A 284 -5.55 -6.63 16.84
C ILE A 284 -5.90 -8.04 17.34
N PRO A 285 -6.17 -8.22 18.65
CA PRO A 285 -6.54 -9.54 19.18
C PRO A 285 -7.92 -9.98 18.70
N ALA A 286 -8.10 -11.28 18.47
CA ALA A 286 -9.40 -11.86 18.13
C ALA A 286 -10.47 -11.67 19.24
N ALA A 287 -10.05 -11.41 20.48
CA ALA A 287 -10.95 -11.06 21.58
C ALA A 287 -11.59 -9.66 21.41
N THR A 288 -10.87 -8.75 20.76
CA THR A 288 -11.32 -7.38 20.48
C THR A 288 -12.08 -7.30 19.17
N TYR A 289 -11.55 -7.90 18.11
CA TYR A 289 -12.22 -8.00 16.81
C TYR A 289 -12.30 -9.46 16.34
N PRO A 290 -13.39 -10.19 16.69
CA PRO A 290 -13.54 -11.58 16.28
C PRO A 290 -13.75 -11.69 14.77
N ASN A 291 -13.11 -12.69 14.16
CA ASN A 291 -13.23 -12.99 12.73
C ASN A 291 -12.88 -11.80 11.81
N LEU A 292 -11.88 -10.99 12.18
CA LEU A 292 -11.34 -9.97 11.28
C LEU A 292 -10.93 -10.62 9.96
N LYS A 293 -11.40 -10.05 8.84
CA LYS A 293 -11.11 -10.58 7.50
C LYS A 293 -9.60 -10.56 7.27
N THR A 294 -9.06 -11.70 6.86
CA THR A 294 -7.65 -11.82 6.50
C THR A 294 -7.31 -10.89 5.34
N TYR A 295 -6.19 -10.16 5.47
CA TYR A 295 -5.67 -9.30 4.42
C TYR A 295 -5.37 -10.12 3.13
N PRO A 296 -5.92 -9.74 1.97
CA PRO A 296 -5.74 -10.50 0.73
C PRO A 296 -4.32 -10.38 0.15
N ALA A 297 -3.71 -11.50 -0.27
CA ALA A 297 -2.32 -11.51 -0.75
C ALA A 297 -2.03 -10.65 -1.99
N GLY A 298 -3.05 -10.33 -2.81
CA GLY A 298 -2.92 -9.46 -3.99
C GLY A 298 -3.26 -8.00 -3.73
N ALA A 299 -3.65 -7.65 -2.51
CA ALA A 299 -3.93 -6.29 -2.09
C ALA A 299 -2.63 -5.53 -1.77
N ILE A 300 -2.67 -4.20 -1.87
CA ILE A 300 -1.50 -3.34 -1.64
C ILE A 300 -1.96 -2.09 -0.88
N GLY A 301 -1.42 -1.88 0.32
CA GLY A 301 -1.83 -0.78 1.19
C GLY A 301 -3.23 -0.98 1.77
N ILE A 302 -3.86 0.09 2.23
CA ILE A 302 -5.19 0.02 2.84
C ILE A 302 -6.25 -0.31 1.78
N ILE A 303 -7.14 -1.25 2.10
CA ILE A 303 -8.24 -1.67 1.22
C ILE A 303 -9.60 -1.49 1.88
N SER A 304 -10.64 -1.28 1.08
CA SER A 304 -12.03 -1.25 1.53
C SER A 304 -12.62 -2.64 1.63
N VAL A 305 -13.57 -2.80 2.56
CA VAL A 305 -14.38 -3.99 2.70
C VAL A 305 -15.86 -3.63 2.54
N PHE A 306 -16.61 -4.50 1.86
CA PHE A 306 -18.07 -4.46 1.86
C PHE A 306 -18.66 -5.86 2.01
N LYS A 307 -19.91 -5.91 2.45
CA LYS A 307 -20.74 -7.11 2.51
C LYS A 307 -22.15 -6.72 2.09
N ILE A 308 -22.78 -7.53 1.24
CA ILE A 308 -24.13 -7.22 0.73
C ILE A 308 -25.19 -7.51 1.80
N ALA A 309 -25.16 -8.70 2.40
CA ALA A 309 -26.01 -9.03 3.53
C ALA A 309 -25.36 -8.51 4.82
N GLU A 310 -25.56 -7.22 5.10
CA GLU A 310 -25.20 -6.64 6.39
C GLU A 310 -26.03 -7.27 7.52
N GLU A 311 -25.40 -7.40 8.68
CA GLU A 311 -26.10 -7.82 9.89
C GLU A 311 -27.05 -6.73 10.37
N GLN A 312 -28.32 -7.07 10.51
CA GLN A 312 -29.32 -6.18 11.08
C GLN A 312 -29.17 -6.14 12.59
N TYR A 313 -29.00 -4.94 13.16
CA TYR A 313 -28.96 -4.75 14.60
C TYR A 313 -30.35 -4.37 15.13
N ASN A 314 -30.91 -5.22 15.99
CA ASN A 314 -32.18 -4.98 16.63
C ASN A 314 -31.96 -4.19 17.94
N TRP A 315 -32.07 -2.86 17.87
CA TRP A 315 -31.98 -1.98 19.03
C TRP A 315 -32.99 -2.38 20.11
N GLN A 316 -32.55 -2.46 21.37
CA GLN A 316 -33.44 -2.74 22.50
C GLN A 316 -34.04 -1.44 23.05
N VAL A 317 -33.27 -0.35 23.03
CA VAL A 317 -33.75 0.99 23.38
C VAL A 317 -34.03 1.76 22.10
N THR A 318 -35.31 2.01 21.82
CA THR A 318 -35.76 2.66 20.57
C THR A 318 -36.32 4.07 20.79
N ASP A 319 -36.56 4.46 22.04
CA ASP A 319 -37.16 5.71 22.47
C ASP A 319 -36.27 6.47 23.47
N PHE A 320 -34.94 6.26 23.37
CA PHE A 320 -33.96 6.93 24.24
C PHE A 320 -34.15 8.45 24.20
N THR A 321 -34.32 9.04 25.38
CA THR A 321 -34.37 10.49 25.56
C THR A 321 -33.08 10.94 26.23
N LYS A 322 -32.26 11.68 25.48
CA LYS A 322 -30.99 12.21 26.03
C LYS A 322 -31.24 13.13 27.23
N PRO A 323 -30.31 13.18 28.21
CA PRO A 323 -30.40 14.12 29.32
C PRO A 323 -30.51 15.58 28.84
N SER A 324 -31.13 16.42 29.68
CA SER A 324 -31.15 17.87 29.45
C SER A 324 -29.73 18.41 29.38
N ARG A 325 -29.49 19.37 28.48
CA ARG A 325 -28.16 20.00 28.31
C ARG A 325 -27.66 20.63 29.62
N ASP A 326 -28.57 21.16 30.42
CA ASP A 326 -28.25 21.83 31.68
C ASP A 326 -27.86 20.87 32.81
N ASN A 327 -28.07 19.55 32.61
CA ASN A 327 -27.80 18.52 33.60
C ASN A 327 -26.76 17.49 33.13
N LEU A 328 -26.01 17.77 32.05
CA LEU A 328 -25.02 16.83 31.55
C LEU A 328 -23.85 16.70 32.52
N VAL A 329 -23.54 15.46 32.88
CA VAL A 329 -22.33 15.04 33.58
C VAL A 329 -21.59 14.10 32.64
N ILE A 330 -20.63 14.69 31.91
CA ILE A 330 -19.90 14.03 30.83
C ILE A 330 -18.64 13.38 31.40
N TYR A 331 -18.40 12.13 30.99
CA TYR A 331 -17.14 11.44 31.19
C TYR A 331 -16.45 11.24 29.84
N GLU A 332 -15.37 11.98 29.61
CA GLU A 332 -14.50 11.81 28.44
C GLU A 332 -13.69 10.51 28.59
N LEU A 333 -13.73 9.66 27.57
CA LEU A 333 -13.27 8.28 27.64
C LEU A 333 -12.43 7.93 26.41
N LEU A 334 -11.15 7.66 26.64
CA LEU A 334 -10.30 6.91 25.72
C LEU A 334 -10.43 5.41 26.02
N LEU A 335 -10.92 4.62 25.05
CA LEU A 335 -11.17 3.19 25.25
C LEU A 335 -9.91 2.45 25.71
N ARG A 336 -8.76 2.79 25.11
CA ARG A 336 -7.46 2.17 25.42
C ARG A 336 -7.04 2.34 26.88
N ASP A 337 -7.27 3.51 27.45
CA ASP A 337 -6.80 3.84 28.81
C ASP A 337 -7.80 3.46 29.89
N PHE A 338 -9.08 3.30 29.54
CA PHE A 338 -10.14 3.14 30.52
C PHE A 338 -10.12 1.78 31.23
N THR A 339 -9.74 0.72 30.53
CA THR A 339 -9.70 -0.65 31.08
C THR A 339 -8.48 -1.41 30.60
N GLN A 340 -8.16 -2.53 31.26
CA GLN A 340 -7.01 -3.36 30.90
C GLN A 340 -7.12 -3.95 29.48
N SER A 341 -8.33 -4.27 28.99
CA SER A 341 -8.50 -4.77 27.62
C SER A 341 -8.42 -3.65 26.58
N GLY A 342 -8.63 -2.40 26.99
CA GLY A 342 -8.47 -1.23 26.13
C GLY A 342 -9.51 -1.10 25.00
N ASP A 343 -10.65 -1.81 25.11
CA ASP A 343 -11.62 -1.96 24.03
C ASP A 343 -13.08 -1.82 24.51
N LEU A 344 -14.03 -1.97 23.59
CA LEU A 344 -15.46 -1.84 23.89
C LEU A 344 -15.96 -2.89 24.89
N ASN A 345 -15.39 -4.10 24.89
CA ASN A 345 -15.76 -5.14 25.85
C ASN A 345 -15.43 -4.68 27.27
N GLY A 346 -14.21 -4.19 27.48
CA GLY A 346 -13.79 -3.66 28.78
C GLY A 346 -14.63 -2.46 29.21
N ALA A 347 -14.89 -1.51 28.30
CA ALA A 347 -15.72 -0.34 28.61
C ALA A 347 -17.15 -0.73 29.02
N MET A 348 -17.73 -1.73 28.35
CA MET A 348 -19.07 -2.24 28.63
C MET A 348 -19.18 -2.86 30.04
N GLU A 349 -18.14 -3.53 30.54
CA GLU A 349 -18.08 -4.06 31.91
C GLU A 349 -18.09 -2.98 33.01
N LYS A 350 -17.79 -1.72 32.66
CA LYS A 350 -17.68 -0.61 33.61
C LYS A 350 -18.86 0.36 33.56
N LEU A 351 -19.90 0.08 32.77
CA LEU A 351 -21.06 0.97 32.67
C LEU A 351 -21.80 1.16 34.00
N ASP A 352 -21.88 0.12 34.84
CA ASP A 352 -22.49 0.22 36.17
C ASP A 352 -21.66 1.13 37.11
N TYR A 353 -20.33 1.10 36.98
CA TYR A 353 -19.45 2.00 37.70
C TYR A 353 -19.68 3.46 37.27
N LEU A 354 -19.71 3.73 35.96
CA LEU A 354 -19.97 5.08 35.44
C LEU A 354 -21.34 5.61 35.88
N GLN A 355 -22.38 4.77 35.83
CA GLN A 355 -23.70 5.13 36.35
C GLN A 355 -23.66 5.46 37.85
N SER A 356 -22.94 4.68 38.66
CA SER A 356 -22.82 4.92 40.11
C SER A 356 -22.11 6.23 40.46
N LEU A 357 -21.23 6.72 39.57
CA LEU A 357 -20.59 8.04 39.72
C LEU A 357 -21.57 9.20 39.43
N GLY A 358 -22.73 8.92 38.85
CA GLY A 358 -23.68 9.94 38.39
C GLY A 358 -23.41 10.47 36.98
N VAL A 359 -22.53 9.81 36.21
CA VAL A 359 -22.32 10.10 34.79
C VAL A 359 -23.60 9.82 34.02
N ASN A 360 -24.00 10.74 33.15
CA ASN A 360 -25.16 10.57 32.27
C ASN A 360 -24.85 10.82 30.79
N ALA A 361 -23.59 11.09 30.46
CA ALA A 361 -23.08 11.06 29.10
C ALA A 361 -21.65 10.55 29.08
N ILE A 362 -21.33 9.67 28.15
CA ILE A 362 -19.97 9.24 27.84
C ILE A 362 -19.58 9.91 26.53
N GLU A 363 -18.47 10.63 26.54
CA GLU A 363 -17.84 11.17 25.33
C GLU A 363 -16.70 10.25 24.95
N LEU A 364 -16.87 9.50 23.86
CA LEU A 364 -15.79 8.70 23.31
C LEU A 364 -14.84 9.65 22.58
N MET A 365 -13.57 9.63 22.99
CA MET A 365 -12.47 10.17 22.20
C MET A 365 -12.48 9.52 20.80
N PRO A 366 -11.79 10.07 19.79
CA PRO A 366 -11.95 9.62 18.40
C PRO A 366 -11.90 8.09 18.22
N VAL A 367 -12.99 7.56 17.67
CA VAL A 367 -13.22 6.12 17.42
C VAL A 367 -13.44 5.80 15.94
N GLN A 368 -13.38 6.81 15.07
CA GLN A 368 -13.28 6.61 13.62
C GLN A 368 -11.88 6.07 13.31
N GLU A 369 -11.74 5.27 12.24
CA GLU A 369 -10.45 4.70 11.85
C GLU A 369 -9.39 5.81 11.68
N PHE A 370 -8.26 5.66 12.39
CA PHE A 370 -7.13 6.58 12.35
C PHE A 370 -5.84 5.83 11.98
N ASP A 371 -4.77 6.57 11.69
CA ASP A 371 -3.49 5.95 11.35
C ASP A 371 -2.81 5.33 12.59
N GLY A 372 -2.51 4.03 12.51
CA GLY A 372 -1.96 3.21 13.61
C GLY A 372 -3.01 2.73 14.61
N ASN A 373 -2.59 1.89 15.57
CA ASN A 373 -3.47 1.38 16.65
C ASN A 373 -3.18 2.00 18.03
N ASP A 374 -2.12 2.82 18.15
CA ASP A 374 -1.69 3.45 19.41
C ASP A 374 -1.63 4.98 19.31
N SER A 375 -2.81 5.61 19.27
CA SER A 375 -3.00 7.07 19.23
C SER A 375 -4.21 7.49 20.07
N TRP A 376 -4.33 8.78 20.37
CA TRP A 376 -5.60 9.39 20.84
C TRP A 376 -6.66 9.45 19.72
N GLY A 377 -6.26 9.29 18.46
CA GLY A 377 -7.15 9.17 17.30
C GLY A 377 -7.47 10.47 16.57
N TYR A 378 -6.84 11.60 16.94
CA TYR A 378 -6.95 12.88 16.21
C TYR A 378 -6.09 12.91 14.93
N ASN A 379 -6.09 11.81 14.17
CA ASN A 379 -5.37 11.61 12.92
C ASN A 379 -6.20 10.70 12.00
N PRO A 380 -7.42 11.14 11.60
CA PRO A 380 -8.40 10.29 10.94
C PRO A 380 -7.93 9.81 9.56
N ALA A 381 -8.15 8.53 9.28
CA ALA A 381 -7.87 7.91 7.99
C ALA A 381 -9.15 7.64 7.20
N PHE A 382 -10.21 7.12 7.84
CA PHE A 382 -11.49 6.80 7.19
C PHE A 382 -12.69 7.20 8.06
N PHE A 383 -13.37 8.28 7.69
CA PHE A 383 -14.46 8.87 8.48
C PHE A 383 -15.71 7.98 8.65
N PHE A 384 -15.90 6.98 7.80
CA PHE A 384 -17.07 6.09 7.86
C PHE A 384 -16.74 4.72 8.48
N ALA A 385 -15.46 4.42 8.71
CA ALA A 385 -15.02 3.21 9.37
C ALA A 385 -14.81 3.48 10.86
N MET A 386 -15.17 2.52 11.69
CA MET A 386 -14.84 2.53 13.12
C MET A 386 -13.50 1.84 13.32
N ASP A 387 -12.69 2.37 14.23
CA ASP A 387 -11.37 1.82 14.51
C ASP A 387 -11.47 0.39 15.07
N LYS A 388 -10.81 -0.53 14.36
CA LYS A 388 -10.89 -1.97 14.62
C LYS A 388 -10.15 -2.37 15.89
N ALA A 389 -9.21 -1.55 16.39
CA ALA A 389 -8.50 -1.78 17.64
C ALA A 389 -9.42 -1.68 18.87
N TYR A 390 -10.63 -1.15 18.70
CA TYR A 390 -11.62 -1.03 19.78
C TYR A 390 -12.79 -2.03 19.65
N GLY A 391 -13.04 -2.57 18.46
CA GLY A 391 -14.02 -3.64 18.23
C GLY A 391 -14.81 -3.50 16.93
N THR A 392 -15.89 -4.29 16.82
CA THR A 392 -16.73 -4.34 15.61
C THR A 392 -17.81 -3.25 15.58
N ASP A 393 -18.36 -2.95 14.40
CA ASP A 393 -19.48 -2.03 14.25
C ASP A 393 -20.72 -2.47 15.06
N ARG A 394 -20.93 -3.78 15.20
CA ARG A 394 -21.96 -4.39 16.05
C ARG A 394 -21.69 -4.08 17.53
N MET A 395 -20.46 -4.24 18.00
CA MET A 395 -20.09 -3.97 19.40
C MET A 395 -20.30 -2.50 19.78
N TYR A 396 -20.04 -1.56 18.86
CA TYR A 396 -20.37 -0.15 19.10
C TYR A 396 -21.87 0.06 19.30
N LYS A 397 -22.73 -0.59 18.51
CA LYS A 397 -24.20 -0.52 18.67
C LYS A 397 -24.63 -1.13 20.01
N GLU A 398 -24.04 -2.26 20.40
CA GLU A 398 -24.28 -2.90 21.70
C GLU A 398 -23.88 -1.99 22.87
N PHE A 399 -22.70 -1.37 22.80
CA PHE A 399 -22.24 -0.41 23.80
C PHE A 399 -23.21 0.77 23.94
N ILE A 400 -23.65 1.35 22.83
CA ILE A 400 -24.61 2.46 22.82
C ILE A 400 -25.96 2.03 23.42
N ASP A 401 -26.47 0.85 23.05
CA ASP A 401 -27.73 0.31 23.58
C ASP A 401 -27.65 0.07 25.09
N GLU A 402 -26.53 -0.46 25.59
CA GLU A 402 -26.28 -0.65 27.02
C GLU A 402 -26.11 0.66 27.80
N CYS A 403 -25.52 1.69 27.19
CA CYS A 403 -25.49 3.05 27.75
C CYS A 403 -26.91 3.62 27.85
N HIS A 404 -27.70 3.51 26.78
CA HIS A 404 -29.06 4.02 26.73
C HIS A 404 -29.97 3.35 27.77
N LYS A 405 -29.82 2.04 28.01
CA LYS A 405 -30.55 1.31 29.09
C LYS A 405 -30.30 1.93 30.48
N ARG A 406 -29.14 2.55 30.67
CA ARG A 406 -28.72 3.20 31.92
C ARG A 406 -29.03 4.70 31.96
N GLY A 407 -29.69 5.23 30.93
CA GLY A 407 -29.95 6.67 30.81
C GLY A 407 -28.70 7.49 30.43
N ILE A 408 -27.66 6.83 29.93
CA ILE A 408 -26.37 7.44 29.57
C ILE A 408 -26.37 7.73 28.07
N ALA A 409 -26.20 8.99 27.68
CA ALA A 409 -25.99 9.35 26.28
C ALA A 409 -24.57 9.02 25.82
N VAL A 410 -24.38 8.73 24.53
CA VAL A 410 -23.05 8.58 23.92
C VAL A 410 -22.79 9.75 22.98
N ILE A 411 -21.66 10.41 23.15
CA ILE A 411 -21.15 11.51 22.33
C ILE A 411 -19.91 10.98 21.61
N LEU A 412 -19.81 11.25 20.31
CA LEU A 412 -18.62 10.92 19.51
C LEU A 412 -17.83 12.19 19.27
N ASP A 413 -16.56 12.19 19.65
CA ASP A 413 -15.61 13.19 19.20
C ASP A 413 -15.28 12.94 17.71
N VAL A 414 -15.38 13.99 16.89
CA VAL A 414 -15.29 13.91 15.42
C VAL A 414 -14.30 14.92 14.87
N VAL A 415 -13.45 14.48 13.94
CA VAL A 415 -12.28 15.23 13.48
C VAL A 415 -12.36 15.56 11.99
N TYR A 416 -13.31 16.42 11.59
CA TYR A 416 -13.49 16.77 10.17
C TYR A 416 -12.62 17.95 9.67
N ASN A 417 -11.76 18.50 10.53
CA ASN A 417 -11.01 19.72 10.24
C ASN A 417 -9.69 19.47 9.48
N HIS A 418 -9.22 18.21 9.42
CA HIS A 418 -8.03 17.78 8.66
C HIS A 418 -8.15 16.31 8.24
N ALA A 419 -7.29 15.88 7.32
CA ALA A 419 -7.08 14.50 6.88
C ALA A 419 -5.68 14.37 6.26
#